data_AF-A0A9D9NDL5-F1
#
_entry.id   AF-A0A9D9NDL5-F1
#
_cell.length_a   1.000
_cell.length_b   1.000
_cell.length_c   1.000
_cell.angle_alpha   90.00
_cell.angle_beta   90.00
_cell.angle_gamma   90.00
#
_symmetry.space_group_name_H-M   'P 1'
#
loop_
_entity.id
_entity.type
_entity.pdbx_description
1 polymer ?
#
loop_
_entity_poly.entity_id
_entity_poly.type
_entity_poly.pdbx_seq_one_letter_code
_entity_poly.pdbx_strand_id
1 'polypeptide(L)'
;MSERFRSFGFDLNSLSVKEEKLNLSGFDKKPDILDKGETVTGFPRTLGAVQMRQDGEIYELYLRYLHKRADGNEVSMPAESGSGGFRRLLELFSEFDGTSNKVIFIDEIENSLHPLLLEGFIHNVLESNLENSGQLVFVTHDTNILNFDFIRSDEIQFAEKDSEWATHLTGLAEYKDIADLNIENGYLKGRFGAIPMIPFDIRSK
;
A
#
# COMPACT_ATOMS: atom_id res chain seq x y z
N MET A 1 11.62 -1.58 -10.46
CA MET A 1 10.50 -0.68 -10.13
C MET A 1 9.78 -0.07 -11.35
N SER A 2 10.45 0.58 -12.31
CA SER A 2 9.79 1.37 -13.41
C SER A 2 8.82 0.60 -14.32
N GLU A 3 9.17 -0.62 -14.72
CA GLU A 3 8.32 -1.45 -15.58
C GLU A 3 7.04 -1.91 -14.86
N ARG A 4 7.11 -2.10 -13.54
CA ARG A 4 5.98 -2.53 -12.70
C ARG A 4 4.91 -1.47 -12.65
N PHE A 5 5.25 -0.21 -12.47
CA PHE A 5 4.27 0.87 -12.50
C PHE A 5 3.63 1.04 -13.89
N ARG A 6 4.39 0.79 -14.96
CA ARG A 6 3.87 0.93 -16.34
C ARG A 6 2.74 -0.04 -16.62
N SER A 7 2.75 -1.24 -16.03
CA SER A 7 1.63 -2.17 -16.17
C SER A 7 0.33 -1.68 -15.50
N PHE A 8 0.42 -0.73 -14.58
CA PHE A 8 -0.75 -0.04 -13.99
C PHE A 8 -1.09 1.27 -14.71
N GLY A 9 -0.46 1.55 -15.85
CA GLY A 9 -0.63 2.81 -16.57
C GLY A 9 0.13 3.99 -15.95
N PHE A 10 1.08 3.74 -15.04
CA PHE A 10 1.92 4.77 -14.43
C PHE A 10 3.34 4.70 -14.98
N ASP A 11 3.85 5.75 -15.61
CA ASP A 11 5.25 5.77 -16.06
C ASP A 11 6.14 6.34 -14.95
N LEU A 12 6.96 5.54 -14.26
CA LEU A 12 7.88 6.10 -13.27
C LEU A 12 8.92 7.06 -13.86
N ASN A 13 9.17 7.01 -15.18
CA ASN A 13 10.02 8.02 -15.82
C ASN A 13 9.40 9.42 -15.79
N SER A 14 8.10 9.51 -15.51
CA SER A 14 7.41 10.76 -15.23
C SER A 14 7.55 11.22 -13.77
N LEU A 15 8.21 10.47 -12.89
CA LEU A 15 8.52 10.95 -11.54
C LEU A 15 9.93 11.52 -11.49
N SER A 16 10.06 12.65 -10.82
CA SER A 16 11.34 13.30 -10.54
C SER A 16 11.42 13.64 -9.06
N VAL A 17 12.59 13.38 -8.47
CA VAL A 17 12.91 13.87 -7.12
C VAL A 17 13.39 15.31 -7.27
N LYS A 18 12.81 16.22 -6.48
CA LYS A 18 13.35 17.56 -6.29
C LYS A 18 13.88 17.69 -4.87
N GLU A 19 14.90 18.53 -4.73
CA GLU A 19 15.47 18.89 -3.45
C GLU A 19 15.37 20.40 -3.26
N GLU A 20 14.95 20.83 -2.09
CA GLU A 20 14.92 22.22 -1.68
C GLU A 20 15.59 22.38 -0.32
N LYS A 21 16.43 23.40 -0.18
CA LYS A 21 17.09 23.70 1.09
C LYS A 21 16.05 24.25 2.07
N LEU A 22 15.89 23.58 3.21
CA LEU A 22 14.99 24.00 4.27
C LEU A 22 15.54 25.25 4.96
N ASN A 23 14.76 26.32 4.95
CA ASN A 23 15.11 27.54 5.67
C ASN A 23 14.67 27.42 7.14
N LEU A 24 15.63 27.11 8.00
CA LEU A 24 15.40 26.94 9.44
C LEU A 24 15.68 28.22 10.25
N SER A 25 15.85 29.38 9.61
CA SER A 25 16.19 30.62 10.30
C SER A 25 15.15 31.09 11.32
N GLY A 26 13.91 30.58 11.25
CA GLY A 26 12.84 30.86 12.20
C GLY A 26 12.69 29.85 13.34
N PHE A 27 13.56 28.83 13.42
CA PHE A 27 13.54 27.83 14.49
C PHE A 27 14.69 28.09 15.46
N ASP A 28 14.38 28.27 16.75
CA ASP A 28 15.37 28.55 17.81
C ASP A 28 16.39 27.41 18.02
N LYS A 29 16.03 26.19 17.59
CA LYS A 29 16.92 25.02 17.56
C LYS A 29 16.68 24.26 16.27
N LYS A 30 17.78 23.81 15.65
CA LYS A 30 17.67 22.76 14.62
C LYS A 30 17.05 21.52 15.27
N PRO A 31 16.16 20.79 14.58
CA PRO A 31 15.59 19.57 15.13
C PRO A 31 16.72 18.60 15.52
N ASP A 32 16.79 18.17 16.78
CA ASP A 32 17.76 17.17 17.28
C ASP A 32 17.45 15.74 16.77
N ILE A 33 16.70 15.62 15.68
CA ILE A 33 16.10 14.36 15.18
C ILE A 33 16.86 13.81 13.96
N LEU A 34 17.92 14.49 13.53
CA LEU A 34 18.69 14.16 12.32
C LEU A 34 20.18 14.27 12.60
N ASP A 35 20.93 13.20 12.33
CA ASP A 35 22.39 13.18 12.34
C ASP A 35 22.99 13.53 10.97
N LYS A 36 24.28 13.91 10.96
CA LYS A 36 24.94 14.34 9.71
C LYS A 36 25.04 13.18 8.73
N GLY A 37 24.55 13.39 7.51
CA GLY A 37 24.49 12.37 6.46
C GLY A 37 23.28 11.45 6.58
N GLU A 38 22.40 11.69 7.55
CA GLU A 38 21.17 10.91 7.72
C GLU A 38 20.05 11.43 6.82
N THR A 39 19.29 10.50 6.26
CA THR A 39 18.03 10.77 5.57
C THR A 39 16.91 10.12 6.38
N VAL A 40 15.96 10.92 6.83
CA VAL A 40 14.75 10.44 7.48
C VAL A 40 13.60 10.46 6.47
N THR A 41 13.05 9.28 6.24
CA THR A 41 11.82 9.06 5.47
C THR A 41 10.66 8.85 6.45
N GLY A 42 9.42 8.77 5.95
CA GLY A 42 8.30 8.29 6.78
C GLY A 42 7.59 9.37 7.58
N PHE A 43 7.58 10.62 7.10
CA PHE A 43 6.53 11.54 7.53
C PHE A 43 5.20 10.99 7.00
N PRO A 44 4.28 10.56 7.88
CA PRO A 44 3.02 9.98 7.44
C PRO A 44 2.27 11.03 6.61
N ARG A 45 2.02 10.71 5.33
CA ARG A 45 1.34 11.52 4.28
C ARG A 45 2.21 12.38 3.36
N THR A 46 3.54 12.33 3.41
CA THR A 46 4.36 13.02 2.39
C THR A 46 5.18 12.02 1.59
N LEU A 47 5.13 12.13 0.26
CA LEU A 47 6.02 11.43 -0.68
C LEU A 47 7.39 12.14 -0.70
N GLY A 48 7.97 12.31 0.48
CA GLY A 48 9.15 13.12 0.71
C GLY A 48 10.00 12.61 1.86
N ALA A 49 11.22 13.11 1.92
CA ALA A 49 12.21 12.79 2.93
C ALA A 49 12.93 14.06 3.36
N VAL A 50 13.44 14.09 4.58
CA VAL A 50 14.33 15.17 5.02
C VAL A 50 15.73 14.60 5.16
N GLN A 51 16.70 15.24 4.53
CA GLN A 51 18.10 14.83 4.57
C GLN A 51 18.95 15.94 5.18
N MET A 52 19.79 15.58 6.15
CA MET A 52 20.87 16.45 6.59
C MET A 52 22.17 16.03 5.89
N ARG A 53 22.75 16.93 5.10
CA ARG A 53 24.03 16.69 4.42
C ARG A 53 25.21 16.83 5.40
N GLN A 54 26.39 16.39 4.96
CA GLN A 54 27.61 16.40 5.79
C GLN A 54 28.05 17.81 6.23
N ASP A 55 27.70 18.83 5.45
CA ASP A 55 27.90 20.24 5.77
C ASP A 55 26.92 20.76 6.85
N GLY A 56 25.94 19.95 7.27
CA GLY A 56 24.92 20.31 8.25
C GLY A 56 23.76 21.13 7.68
N GLU A 57 23.68 21.24 6.36
CA GLU A 57 22.54 21.82 5.66
C GLU A 57 21.42 20.77 5.54
N ILE A 58 20.18 21.22 5.72
CA ILE A 58 19.01 20.35 5.73
C ILE A 58 18.21 20.60 4.45
N TYR A 59 17.85 19.52 3.78
CA TYR A 59 17.12 19.52 2.53
C TYR A 59 15.83 18.73 2.68
N GLU A 60 14.75 19.28 2.11
CA GLU A 60 13.52 18.55 1.86
C GLU A 60 13.61 17.94 0.46
N LEU A 61 13.43 16.64 0.39
CA LEU A 61 13.30 15.85 -0.83
C LEU A 61 11.82 15.57 -1.03
N TYR A 62 11.29 15.81 -2.23
CA TYR A 62 9.89 15.53 -2.53
C TYR A 62 9.72 15.08 -3.99
N LEU A 63 8.70 14.25 -4.22
CA LEU A 63 8.40 13.71 -5.55
C LEU A 63 7.55 14.69 -6.36
N ARG A 64 7.88 14.84 -7.64
CA ARG A 64 7.07 15.57 -8.64
C ARG A 64 6.74 14.68 -9.82
N TYR A 65 5.50 14.74 -10.25
CA TYR A 65 5.03 14.17 -11.50
C TYR A 65 5.30 15.13 -12.67
N LEU A 66 5.78 14.59 -13.78
CA LEU A 66 6.16 15.25 -15.02
C LEU A 66 5.25 14.73 -16.13
N HIS A 67 4.22 15.51 -16.46
CA HIS A 67 3.33 15.18 -17.55
C HIS A 67 3.80 15.81 -18.85
N LYS A 68 4.07 14.99 -19.87
CA LYS A 68 4.32 15.49 -21.22
C LYS A 68 3.01 15.70 -21.95
N ARG A 69 2.67 16.95 -22.25
CA ARG A 69 1.47 17.32 -23.00
C ARG A 69 1.62 16.98 -24.48
N ALA A 70 0.49 16.94 -25.19
CA ALA A 70 0.45 16.66 -26.62
C ALA A 70 1.21 17.69 -27.49
N ASP A 71 1.40 18.90 -26.97
CA ASP A 71 2.21 19.97 -27.60
C ASP A 71 3.72 19.79 -27.39
N GLY A 72 4.14 18.72 -26.69
CA GLY A 72 5.54 18.43 -26.37
C GLY A 72 6.07 19.13 -25.12
N ASN A 73 5.31 20.06 -24.53
CA ASN A 73 5.71 20.74 -23.30
C ASN A 73 5.50 19.86 -22.08
N GLU A 74 6.40 19.98 -21.10
CA GLU A 74 6.29 19.27 -19.83
C GLU A 74 5.64 20.15 -18.77
N VAL A 75 4.76 19.56 -17.97
CA VAL A 75 4.13 20.18 -16.81
C VAL A 75 4.55 19.39 -15.58
N SER A 76 5.10 20.10 -14.58
CA SER A 76 5.48 19.51 -13.31
C SER A 76 4.45 19.81 -12.22
N MET A 77 4.02 18.77 -11.51
CA MET A 77 3.09 18.87 -10.38
C MET A 77 3.66 18.13 -9.16
N PRO A 78 3.44 18.60 -7.93
CA PRO A 78 3.76 17.81 -6.74
C PRO A 78 3.03 16.46 -6.78
N ALA A 79 3.71 15.36 -6.43
CA ALA A 79 3.10 14.03 -6.42
C ALA A 79 1.95 13.95 -5.39
N GLU A 80 2.00 14.80 -4.37
CA GLU A 80 0.98 15.00 -3.35
C GLU A 80 -0.36 15.50 -3.94
N SER A 81 -0.31 16.17 -5.10
CA SER A 81 -1.51 16.60 -5.83
C SER A 81 -2.17 15.47 -6.62
N GLY A 82 -1.54 14.29 -6.71
CA GLY A 82 -2.11 13.11 -7.34
C GLY A 82 -3.34 12.57 -6.60
N SER A 83 -4.06 11.62 -7.20
CA SER A 83 -5.17 10.95 -6.53
C SER A 83 -4.69 10.17 -5.30
N GLY A 84 -5.60 9.87 -4.37
CA GLY A 84 -5.28 9.03 -3.20
C GLY A 84 -4.71 7.68 -3.61
N GLY A 85 -5.33 7.02 -4.60
CA GLY A 85 -4.85 5.72 -5.11
C GLY A 85 -3.47 5.78 -5.75
N PHE A 86 -3.13 6.86 -6.47
CA PHE A 86 -1.78 7.03 -7.01
C PHE A 86 -0.73 7.13 -5.89
N ARG A 87 -1.02 7.94 -4.87
CA ARG A 87 -0.14 8.09 -3.70
C ARG A 87 0.01 6.78 -2.95
N ARG A 88 -1.08 6.05 -2.73
CA ARG A 88 -1.05 4.72 -2.10
C ARG A 88 -0.21 3.72 -2.89
N LEU A 89 -0.35 3.66 -4.21
CA LEU A 89 0.49 2.78 -5.02
C LEU A 89 1.97 3.12 -4.89
N LEU A 90 2.32 4.41 -4.89
CA LEU A 90 3.70 4.84 -4.69
C LEU A 90 4.25 4.38 -3.34
N GLU A 91 3.48 4.55 -2.26
CA GLU A 91 3.82 4.04 -0.93
C GLU A 91 4.05 2.52 -0.97
N LEU A 92 3.07 1.74 -1.46
CA LEU A 92 3.15 0.28 -1.48
C LEU A 92 4.33 -0.26 -2.28
N PHE A 93 4.60 0.29 -3.47
CA PHE A 93 5.75 -0.12 -4.26
C PHE A 93 7.09 0.30 -3.64
N SER A 94 7.13 1.43 -2.94
CA SER A 94 8.34 1.87 -2.24
C SER A 94 8.70 0.94 -1.08
N GLU A 95 7.69 0.42 -0.37
CA GLU A 95 7.89 -0.57 0.69
C GLU A 95 8.38 -1.92 0.14
N PHE A 96 8.05 -2.25 -1.12
CA PHE A 96 8.42 -3.51 -1.76
C PHE A 96 9.77 -3.50 -2.48
N ASP A 97 10.36 -2.34 -2.74
CA ASP A 97 11.64 -2.27 -3.44
C ASP A 97 12.80 -2.52 -2.46
N GLY A 98 13.59 -3.57 -2.72
CA GLY A 98 14.74 -3.92 -1.87
C GLY A 98 14.41 -4.77 -0.64
N THR A 99 13.32 -5.54 -0.67
CA THR A 99 12.85 -6.37 0.46
C THR A 99 13.16 -7.85 0.34
N SER A 100 14.18 -8.22 -0.43
CA SER A 100 14.70 -9.59 -0.43
C SER A 100 14.91 -10.07 1.02
N ASN A 101 14.29 -11.21 1.37
CA ASN A 101 14.34 -11.82 2.71
C ASN A 101 13.67 -11.03 3.86
N LYS A 102 12.68 -10.17 3.58
CA LYS A 102 11.90 -9.47 4.62
C LYS A 102 10.43 -9.87 4.63
N VAL A 103 9.81 -9.76 5.80
CA VAL A 103 8.35 -9.84 5.96
C VAL A 103 7.80 -8.43 6.08
N ILE A 104 6.84 -8.07 5.24
CA ILE A 104 6.17 -6.77 5.22
C ILE A 104 4.76 -6.96 5.75
N PHE A 105 4.37 -6.14 6.73
CA PHE A 105 3.03 -6.11 7.29
C PHE A 105 2.32 -4.84 6.85
N ILE A 106 1.15 -4.96 6.23
CA ILE A 106 0.37 -3.81 5.74
C ILE A 106 -1.05 -3.88 6.30
N ASP A 107 -1.45 -2.85 7.02
CA ASP A 107 -2.84 -2.66 7.42
C ASP A 107 -3.62 -1.93 6.31
N GLU A 108 -4.88 -2.33 6.11
CA GLU A 108 -5.79 -1.83 5.06
C GLU A 108 -5.08 -1.63 3.70
N ILE A 109 -4.58 -2.72 3.10
CA ILE A 109 -3.78 -2.64 1.87
C ILE A 109 -4.50 -1.92 0.72
N GLU A 110 -5.83 -2.10 0.65
CA GLU A 110 -6.77 -1.54 -0.32
C GLU A 110 -7.02 -0.04 -0.15
N ASN A 111 -6.58 0.57 0.95
CA ASN A 111 -6.96 1.95 1.30
C ASN A 111 -6.72 2.91 0.13
N SER A 112 -7.78 3.58 -0.34
CA SER A 112 -7.76 4.51 -1.48
C SER A 112 -7.45 3.88 -2.85
N LEU A 113 -7.30 2.56 -2.94
CA LEU A 113 -7.14 1.82 -4.19
C LEU A 113 -8.48 1.35 -4.74
N HIS A 114 -8.57 1.32 -6.07
CA HIS A 114 -9.62 0.58 -6.74
C HIS A 114 -9.29 -0.94 -6.67
N PRO A 115 -10.28 -1.84 -6.50
CA PRO A 115 -10.03 -3.28 -6.38
C PRO A 115 -9.13 -3.87 -7.49
N LEU A 116 -9.35 -3.47 -8.75
CA LEU A 116 -8.50 -3.87 -9.89
C LEU A 116 -7.03 -3.42 -9.76
N LEU A 117 -6.75 -2.28 -9.12
CA LEU A 117 -5.38 -1.82 -8.89
C LEU A 117 -4.73 -2.64 -7.77
N LEU A 118 -5.50 -3.02 -6.74
CA LEU A 118 -5.03 -3.89 -5.68
C LEU A 118 -4.72 -5.30 -6.23
N GLU A 119 -5.61 -5.86 -7.04
CA GLU A 119 -5.43 -7.15 -7.72
C GLU A 119 -4.12 -7.17 -8.50
N GLY A 120 -3.94 -6.18 -9.38
CA GLY A 120 -2.71 -6.07 -10.15
C GLY A 120 -1.49 -5.94 -9.24
N PHE A 121 -1.58 -5.17 -8.15
CA PHE A 121 -0.45 -4.94 -7.22
C PHE A 121 -0.02 -6.25 -6.58
N ILE A 122 -0.97 -7.00 -6.01
CA ILE A 122 -0.68 -8.30 -5.38
C ILE A 122 -0.14 -9.28 -6.41
N HIS A 123 -0.75 -9.37 -7.60
CA HIS A 123 -0.26 -10.22 -8.68
C HIS A 123 1.19 -9.87 -9.06
N ASN A 124 1.51 -8.57 -9.19
CA ASN A 124 2.87 -8.11 -9.48
C ASN A 124 3.86 -8.48 -8.37
N VAL A 125 3.46 -8.33 -7.12
CA VAL A 125 4.27 -8.72 -5.96
C VAL A 125 4.59 -10.21 -6.03
N LEU A 126 3.58 -11.07 -6.19
CA LEU A 126 3.74 -12.53 -6.23
C LEU A 126 4.65 -13.00 -7.37
N GLU A 127 4.42 -12.51 -8.59
CA GLU A 127 5.27 -12.80 -9.76
C GLU A 127 6.72 -12.34 -9.53
N SER A 128 6.91 -11.18 -8.91
CA SER A 128 8.25 -10.64 -8.65
C SER A 128 9.01 -11.33 -7.52
N ASN A 129 8.29 -12.04 -6.65
CA ASN A 129 8.84 -12.78 -5.52
C ASN A 129 9.40 -14.15 -5.94
N LEU A 130 9.29 -14.53 -7.22
CA LEU A 130 9.92 -15.76 -7.73
C LEU A 130 11.46 -15.71 -7.63
N GLU A 131 12.06 -14.52 -7.62
CA GLU A 131 13.51 -14.33 -7.44
C GLU A 131 13.90 -13.80 -6.05
N ASN A 132 12.95 -13.35 -5.23
CA ASN A 132 13.19 -12.72 -3.92
C ASN A 132 12.44 -13.48 -2.82
N SER A 133 13.11 -13.92 -1.75
CA SER A 133 12.44 -14.66 -0.66
C SER A 133 11.72 -13.76 0.36
N GLY A 134 10.97 -12.75 -0.10
CA GLY A 134 10.16 -11.88 0.76
C GLY A 134 8.81 -12.48 1.13
N GLN A 135 8.11 -11.93 2.12
CA GLN A 135 6.73 -12.30 2.46
C GLN A 135 5.87 -11.04 2.65
N LEU A 136 4.67 -11.06 2.06
CA LEU A 136 3.65 -10.04 2.28
C LEU A 136 2.59 -10.60 3.22
N VAL A 137 2.33 -9.91 4.32
CA VAL A 137 1.19 -10.16 5.21
C VAL A 137 0.36 -8.89 5.26
N PHE A 138 -0.93 -8.98 4.99
CA PHE A 138 -1.81 -7.82 5.03
C PHE A 138 -3.18 -8.17 5.58
N VAL A 139 -3.88 -7.15 6.03
CA VAL A 139 -5.30 -7.19 6.38
C VAL A 139 -6.08 -6.26 5.47
N THR A 140 -7.34 -6.63 5.22
CA THR A 140 -8.20 -5.98 4.25
C THR A 140 -9.67 -6.15 4.62
N HIS A 141 -10.50 -5.21 4.21
CA HIS A 141 -11.95 -5.40 4.15
C HIS A 141 -12.47 -5.60 2.71
N ASP A 142 -11.59 -5.63 1.71
CA ASP A 142 -11.95 -5.83 0.30
C ASP A 142 -12.22 -7.33 0.03
N THR A 143 -13.49 -7.64 -0.22
CA THR A 143 -13.94 -9.01 -0.48
C THR A 143 -13.56 -9.52 -1.86
N ASN A 144 -13.18 -8.65 -2.80
CA ASN A 144 -12.77 -9.04 -4.15
C ASN A 144 -11.55 -9.98 -4.12
N ILE A 145 -10.70 -9.85 -3.10
CA ILE A 145 -9.51 -10.69 -2.88
C ILE A 145 -9.87 -12.18 -2.82
N LEU A 146 -11.07 -12.52 -2.34
CA LEU A 146 -11.54 -13.91 -2.26
C LEU A 146 -11.82 -14.55 -3.62
N ASN A 147 -11.88 -13.76 -4.70
CA ASN A 147 -12.04 -14.24 -6.08
C ASN A 147 -10.72 -14.21 -6.86
N PHE A 148 -9.59 -13.83 -6.26
CA PHE A 148 -8.32 -13.80 -6.97
C PHE A 148 -7.79 -15.23 -7.14
N ASP A 149 -7.78 -15.72 -8.37
CA ASP A 149 -7.37 -17.10 -8.71
C ASP A 149 -5.92 -17.42 -8.30
N PHE A 150 -5.08 -16.41 -8.12
CA PHE A 150 -3.67 -16.54 -7.73
C PHE A 150 -3.44 -16.59 -6.21
N ILE A 151 -4.47 -16.34 -5.38
CA ILE A 151 -4.37 -16.46 -3.92
C ILE A 151 -4.85 -17.84 -3.49
N ARG A 152 -4.05 -18.53 -2.70
CA ARG A 152 -4.38 -19.88 -2.25
C ARG A 152 -5.27 -19.85 -1.02
N SER A 153 -6.08 -20.89 -0.85
CA SER A 153 -6.98 -21.01 0.30
C SER A 153 -6.26 -21.12 1.65
N ASP A 154 -5.01 -21.58 1.69
CA ASP A 154 -4.18 -21.63 2.90
C ASP A 154 -3.52 -20.29 3.25
N GLU A 155 -3.63 -19.28 2.37
CA GLU A 155 -3.12 -17.93 2.58
C GLU A 155 -4.21 -16.96 3.09
N ILE A 156 -5.47 -17.41 3.09
CA ILE A 156 -6.63 -16.61 3.51
C ILE A 156 -7.05 -17.01 4.93
N GLN A 157 -7.10 -16.03 5.83
CA GLN A 157 -7.64 -16.16 7.19
C GLN A 157 -8.74 -15.13 7.43
N PHE A 158 -9.82 -15.57 8.06
CA PHE A 158 -10.93 -14.73 8.48
C PHE A 158 -10.78 -14.39 9.97
N ALA A 159 -11.01 -13.12 10.32
CA ALA A 159 -10.93 -12.65 11.69
C ALA A 159 -12.32 -12.27 12.22
N GLU A 160 -12.71 -12.85 13.36
CA GLU A 160 -13.98 -12.53 14.02
C GLU A 160 -13.81 -12.30 15.53
N LYS A 161 -14.73 -11.56 16.13
CA LYS A 161 -14.77 -11.36 17.59
C LYS A 161 -15.87 -12.21 18.19
N ASP A 162 -15.56 -12.87 19.30
CA ASP A 162 -16.56 -13.60 20.10
C ASP A 162 -17.34 -12.65 21.03
N SER A 163 -18.23 -13.23 21.83
CA SER A 163 -19.03 -12.47 22.82
C SER A 163 -18.21 -11.86 23.95
N GLU A 164 -16.96 -12.29 24.14
CA GLU A 164 -16.01 -11.75 25.13
C GLU A 164 -15.04 -10.73 24.50
N TRP A 165 -15.26 -10.34 23.25
CA TRP A 165 -14.42 -9.44 22.45
C TRP A 165 -13.04 -10.00 22.08
N ALA A 166 -12.82 -11.29 22.24
CA ALA A 166 -11.59 -11.97 21.83
C ALA A 166 -11.62 -12.26 20.32
N THR A 167 -10.48 -12.00 19.66
CA THR A 167 -10.33 -12.26 18.21
C THR A 167 -9.99 -13.73 17.96
N HIS A 168 -10.74 -14.35 17.07
CA HIS A 168 -10.51 -15.70 16.54
C HIS A 168 -10.17 -15.62 15.06
N LEU A 169 -9.16 -16.40 14.66
CA LEU A 169 -8.74 -16.53 13.26
C LEU A 169 -9.09 -17.93 12.75
N THR A 170 -9.74 -18.00 11.59
CA THR A 170 -10.11 -19.26 10.94
C THR A 170 -9.63 -19.23 9.49
N GLY A 171 -8.85 -20.23 9.09
CA GLY A 171 -8.34 -20.34 7.72
C GLY A 171 -9.40 -20.79 6.72
N LEU A 172 -9.38 -20.27 5.49
CA LEU A 172 -10.27 -20.75 4.43
C LEU A 172 -10.02 -22.23 4.10
N ALA A 173 -8.77 -22.68 4.16
CA ALA A 173 -8.40 -24.08 3.96
C ALA A 173 -8.99 -25.07 4.98
N GLU A 174 -9.51 -24.60 6.12
CA GLU A 174 -10.17 -25.46 7.13
C GLU A 174 -11.57 -25.90 6.70
N TYR A 175 -12.19 -25.21 5.73
CA TYR A 175 -13.52 -25.53 5.23
C TYR A 175 -13.48 -26.62 4.16
N LYS A 176 -14.37 -27.61 4.29
CA LYS A 176 -14.57 -28.67 3.29
C LYS A 176 -15.44 -28.18 2.14
N ASP A 177 -15.24 -28.79 0.97
CA ASP A 177 -16.08 -28.61 -0.23
C ASP A 177 -16.17 -27.16 -0.74
N ILE A 178 -15.03 -26.46 -0.77
CA ILE A 178 -14.92 -25.07 -1.25
C ILE A 178 -14.48 -24.92 -2.70
N ALA A 179 -14.03 -25.99 -3.36
CA ALA A 179 -13.41 -25.96 -4.68
C ALA A 179 -14.33 -25.43 -5.81
N ASP A 180 -15.65 -25.66 -5.72
CA ASP A 180 -16.62 -25.25 -6.75
C ASP A 180 -17.51 -24.07 -6.31
N LEU A 181 -17.10 -23.35 -5.26
CA LEU A 181 -17.89 -22.26 -4.70
C LEU A 181 -17.32 -20.91 -5.06
N ASN A 182 -18.21 -19.96 -5.34
CA ASN A 182 -17.84 -18.56 -5.30
C ASN A 182 -17.60 -18.15 -3.83
N ILE A 183 -16.32 -18.06 -3.45
CA ILE A 183 -15.87 -17.83 -2.07
C ILE A 183 -16.35 -16.48 -1.56
N GLU A 184 -16.27 -15.42 -2.37
CA GLU A 184 -16.78 -14.09 -1.99
C GLU A 184 -18.27 -14.15 -1.63
N ASN A 185 -19.10 -14.73 -2.48
CA ASN A 185 -20.53 -14.86 -2.21
C ASN A 185 -20.82 -15.73 -0.99
N GLY A 186 -19.99 -16.76 -0.74
CA GLY A 186 -20.06 -17.56 0.47
C GLY A 186 -19.77 -16.73 1.72
N TYR A 187 -18.70 -15.93 1.69
CA TYR A 187 -18.34 -15.00 2.76
C TYR A 187 -19.45 -14.00 3.02
N LEU A 188 -19.94 -13.29 1.99
CA LEU A 188 -21.02 -12.29 2.11
C LEU A 188 -22.35 -12.85 2.66
N LYS A 189 -22.57 -14.17 2.53
CA LYS A 189 -23.72 -14.89 3.11
C LYS A 189 -23.46 -15.41 4.54
N GLY A 190 -22.28 -15.18 5.09
CA GLY A 190 -21.88 -15.57 6.45
C GLY A 190 -21.38 -17.01 6.56
N ARG A 191 -21.06 -17.70 5.46
CA ARG A 191 -20.63 -19.11 5.50
C ARG A 191 -19.34 -19.33 6.27
N PHE A 192 -18.45 -18.34 6.28
CA PHE A 192 -17.11 -18.44 6.87
C PHE A 192 -16.95 -17.62 8.17
N GLY A 193 -18.06 -17.18 8.77
CA GLY A 193 -18.01 -16.25 9.90
C GLY A 193 -17.48 -14.87 9.48
N ALA A 194 -16.88 -14.15 10.42
CA ALA A 194 -16.20 -12.85 10.19
C ALA A 194 -17.04 -11.76 9.48
N ILE A 195 -18.36 -11.92 9.43
CA ILE A 195 -19.26 -10.88 8.93
C ILE A 195 -19.54 -9.87 10.05
N PRO A 196 -19.45 -8.55 9.78
CA PRO A 196 -19.78 -7.53 10.77
C PRO A 196 -21.20 -7.71 11.31
N MET A 197 -21.32 -7.89 12.63
CA MET A 197 -22.61 -7.82 13.32
C MET A 197 -23.01 -6.36 13.48
N ILE A 198 -23.89 -5.88 12.61
CA ILE A 198 -24.47 -4.54 12.76
C ILE A 198 -25.70 -4.67 13.67
N PRO A 199 -25.69 -4.10 14.89
CA PRO A 199 -26.74 -4.31 15.89
C PRO A 199 -28.11 -3.68 15.56
N PHE A 200 -28.21 -2.95 14.45
CA PHE A 200 -29.47 -2.35 13.98
C PHE A 200 -29.75 -2.81 12.55
N ASP A 201 -30.91 -3.43 12.36
CA ASP A 201 -31.34 -3.95 11.07
C ASP A 201 -31.64 -2.82 10.09
N ILE A 202 -30.73 -2.59 9.15
CA ILE A 202 -30.87 -1.62 8.06
C ILE A 202 -31.52 -2.26 6.81
N ARG A 203 -31.76 -3.58 6.84
CA ARG A 203 -32.25 -4.37 5.70
C ARG A 203 -33.73 -4.74 5.83
N SER A 204 -34.42 -4.34 6.91
CA SER A 204 -35.88 -4.40 6.98
C SER A 204 -36.52 -3.22 6.22
N LYS A 205 -36.66 -3.34 4.90
CA LYS A 205 -37.65 -2.60 4.12
C LYS A 205 -38.34 -3.51 3.13
#